data_AF-A0A5P2HBS1-F1
#
_entry.id   AF-A0A5P2HBS1-F1
#
_cell.length_a   1.000
_cell.length_b   1.000
_cell.length_c   1.000
_cell.angle_alpha   90.00
_cell.angle_beta   90.00
_cell.angle_gamma   90.00
#
_symmetry.space_group_name_H-M   'P 1'
#
loop_
_entity.id
_entity.type
_entity.pdbx_description
1 polymer ?
#
loop_
_entity_poly.entity_id
_entity_poly.type
_entity_poly.pdbx_seq_one_letter_code
_entity_poly.pdbx_strand_id
1 'polypeptide(L)'
;MTRCFAIFSFFSVLALPSLALAQSQGIDITCDPATRGSATAAERLICDHALLSMGYRRIFADQQRMLREQKITDDDVAAFRKQRDACTTLDCLDGVFSAWKQNTANLKSGRR
;
A
#
# COMPACT_ATOMS: atom_id res chain seq x y z
N MET A 1 -73.76 9.72 -4.90
CA MET A 1 -72.98 10.90 -4.44
C MET A 1 -71.91 10.33 -3.53
N THR A 2 -70.60 10.30 -3.84
CA THR A 2 -69.68 11.41 -4.17
C THR A 2 -68.39 10.82 -4.77
N ARG A 3 -67.80 11.47 -5.79
CA ARG A 3 -66.45 11.19 -6.34
C ARG A 3 -65.40 12.03 -5.60
N CYS A 4 -64.16 11.54 -5.50
CA CYS A 4 -62.87 12.28 -5.45
C CYS A 4 -61.79 11.30 -4.95
N PHE A 5 -60.50 11.38 -5.27
CA PHE A 5 -59.69 12.00 -6.30
C PHE A 5 -58.30 11.34 -6.12
N ALA A 6 -57.54 11.20 -7.19
CA ALA A 6 -56.26 10.50 -7.24
C ALA A 6 -55.19 11.09 -6.30
N ILE A 7 -54.35 10.24 -5.68
CA ILE A 7 -52.94 10.57 -5.40
C ILE A 7 -52.08 9.35 -5.73
N PHE A 8 -51.41 9.47 -6.88
CA PHE A 8 -50.23 8.72 -7.29
C PHE A 8 -49.18 8.71 -6.15
N SER A 9 -48.77 7.53 -5.69
CA SER A 9 -47.46 7.37 -5.04
C SER A 9 -46.63 6.43 -5.88
N PHE A 10 -45.90 7.05 -6.80
CA PHE A 10 -44.87 6.47 -7.65
C PHE A 10 -43.75 5.94 -6.74
N PHE A 11 -43.76 4.64 -6.44
CA PHE A 11 -42.63 3.99 -5.77
C PHE A 11 -41.48 3.87 -6.79
N SER A 12 -40.68 4.92 -6.93
CA SER A 12 -39.43 4.89 -7.67
C SER A 12 -38.43 3.98 -6.93
N VAL A 13 -38.34 2.73 -7.38
CA VAL A 13 -37.25 1.82 -7.03
C VAL A 13 -35.98 2.34 -7.74
N LEU A 14 -35.20 3.16 -7.05
CA LEU A 14 -33.87 3.56 -7.52
C LEU A 14 -32.91 2.38 -7.30
N ALA A 15 -32.48 1.78 -8.40
CA ALA A 15 -31.40 0.82 -8.45
C ALA A 15 -30.13 1.44 -7.86
N LEU A 16 -29.58 0.82 -6.81
CA LEU A 16 -28.26 1.16 -6.31
C LEU A 16 -27.21 0.80 -7.37
N PRO A 17 -26.41 1.75 -7.88
CA PRO A 17 -25.26 1.39 -8.67
C PRO A 17 -24.26 0.72 -7.72
N SER A 18 -23.91 -0.53 -8.01
CA SER A 18 -22.78 -1.21 -7.38
C SER A 18 -21.52 -0.41 -7.66
N LEU A 19 -21.14 0.46 -6.73
CA LEU A 19 -19.83 1.07 -6.68
C LEU A 19 -18.83 -0.08 -6.52
N ALA A 20 -18.23 -0.48 -7.63
CA ALA A 20 -17.06 -1.33 -7.63
C ALA A 20 -15.97 -0.56 -6.86
N LEU A 21 -15.80 -0.89 -5.59
CA LEU A 21 -14.65 -0.46 -4.82
C LEU A 21 -13.45 -1.11 -5.51
N ALA A 22 -12.78 -0.37 -6.39
CA ALA A 22 -11.45 -0.71 -6.83
C ALA A 22 -10.57 -0.64 -5.56
N GLN A 23 -10.52 -1.74 -4.82
CA GLN A 23 -9.54 -1.93 -3.78
C GLN A 23 -8.21 -1.96 -4.53
N SER A 24 -7.59 -0.79 -4.69
CA SER A 24 -6.17 -0.73 -4.95
C SER A 24 -5.56 -1.57 -3.83
N GLN A 25 -4.94 -2.69 -4.17
CA GLN A 25 -4.09 -3.42 -3.25
C GLN A 25 -2.85 -2.54 -3.06
N GLY A 26 -3.06 -1.42 -2.36
CA GLY A 26 -2.14 -0.32 -2.25
C GLY A 26 -1.03 -0.75 -1.32
N ILE A 27 0.09 -1.14 -1.89
CA ILE A 27 1.35 -0.98 -1.18
C ILE A 27 1.53 0.52 -0.93
N ASP A 28 2.28 0.91 0.09
CA ASP A 28 2.40 2.32 0.48
C ASP A 28 3.14 3.22 -0.53
N ILE A 29 3.73 2.64 -1.57
CA ILE A 29 4.25 3.38 -2.74
C ILE A 29 3.52 2.89 -4.00
N THR A 30 2.78 3.79 -4.66
CA THR A 30 2.19 3.49 -5.97
C THR A 30 2.95 4.27 -7.03
N CYS A 31 3.59 3.57 -7.96
CA CYS A 31 4.32 4.17 -9.07
C CYS A 31 3.37 4.68 -10.17
N ASP A 32 2.48 5.59 -9.78
CA ASP A 32 1.55 6.28 -10.67
C ASP A 32 2.28 7.44 -11.38
N PRO A 33 2.34 7.45 -12.72
CA PRO A 33 2.93 8.58 -13.44
C PRO A 33 2.26 9.93 -13.11
N ALA A 34 0.98 9.95 -12.73
CA ALA A 34 0.25 11.18 -12.40
C ALA A 34 0.74 11.83 -11.09
N THR A 35 1.28 11.06 -10.15
CA THR A 35 1.72 11.55 -8.83
C THR A 35 3.24 11.76 -8.72
N ARG A 36 4.01 11.54 -9.80
CA ARG A 36 5.48 11.68 -9.81
C ARG A 36 5.96 13.09 -9.41
N GLY A 37 5.14 14.12 -9.65
CA GLY A 37 5.43 15.51 -9.25
C GLY A 37 5.51 15.69 -7.72
N SER A 38 4.69 14.98 -6.96
CA SER A 38 4.64 15.05 -5.48
C SER A 38 5.43 13.96 -4.76
N ALA A 39 5.99 12.99 -5.49
CA ALA A 39 6.75 11.87 -4.92
C ALA A 39 7.97 12.34 -4.11
N THR A 40 8.42 11.53 -3.16
CA THR A 40 9.72 11.74 -2.49
C THR A 40 10.88 11.38 -3.42
N ALA A 41 12.12 11.73 -3.06
CA ALA A 41 13.29 11.32 -3.83
C ALA A 41 13.42 9.77 -3.87
N ALA A 42 13.25 9.13 -2.72
CA ALA A 42 13.24 7.68 -2.58
C ALA A 42 12.15 7.02 -3.42
N GLU A 43 10.92 7.55 -3.39
CA GLU A 43 9.81 7.04 -4.18
C GLU A 43 10.08 7.12 -5.68
N ARG A 44 10.61 8.25 -6.17
CA ARG A 44 11.01 8.38 -7.58
C ARG A 44 12.03 7.32 -7.96
N LEU A 45 13.10 7.15 -7.17
CA LEU A 45 14.12 6.13 -7.43
C LEU A 45 13.54 4.71 -7.39
N ILE A 46 12.65 4.40 -6.43
CA ILE A 46 12.00 3.09 -6.38
C ILE A 46 11.18 2.85 -7.64
N CYS A 47 10.48 3.87 -8.14
CA CYS A 47 9.61 3.74 -9.30
C CYS A 47 10.35 3.81 -10.66
N ASP A 48 11.46 4.52 -10.73
CA ASP A 48 12.28 4.67 -11.94
C ASP A 48 13.11 3.42 -12.22
N HIS A 49 13.40 2.61 -11.20
CA HIS A 49 14.26 1.44 -11.28
C HIS A 49 13.51 0.13 -11.05
N ALA A 50 13.38 -0.69 -12.10
CA ALA A 50 12.59 -1.94 -12.06
C ALA A 50 13.03 -2.93 -10.96
N LEU A 51 14.32 -3.00 -10.66
CA LEU A 51 14.83 -3.87 -9.59
C LEU A 51 14.40 -3.37 -8.21
N LEU A 52 14.45 -2.05 -7.97
CA LEU A 52 13.98 -1.45 -6.73
C LEU A 52 12.47 -1.57 -6.58
N SER A 53 11.68 -1.30 -7.63
CA SER A 53 10.22 -1.43 -7.57
C SER A 53 9.78 -2.86 -7.23
N MET A 54 10.38 -3.86 -7.88
CA MET A 54 10.11 -5.27 -7.57
C MET A 54 10.62 -5.68 -6.19
N GLY A 55 11.80 -5.20 -5.79
CA GLY A 55 12.36 -5.44 -4.46
C GLY A 55 11.46 -4.88 -3.36
N TYR A 56 10.99 -3.65 -3.54
CA TYR A 56 10.09 -2.97 -2.62
C TYR A 56 8.78 -3.74 -2.44
N ARG A 57 8.15 -4.17 -3.55
CA ARG A 57 6.92 -4.98 -3.51
C ARG A 57 7.09 -6.26 -2.70
N ARG A 58 8.24 -6.93 -2.80
CA ARG A 58 8.55 -8.14 -2.01
C ARG A 58 8.71 -7.80 -0.53
N ILE A 59 9.44 -6.73 -0.20
CA ILE A 59 9.60 -6.27 1.18
C ILE A 59 8.25 -5.94 1.81
N PHE A 60 7.38 -5.22 1.10
CA PHE A 60 6.04 -4.89 1.58
C PHE A 60 5.20 -6.14 1.81
N ALA A 61 5.16 -7.08 0.85
CA ALA A 61 4.44 -8.34 1.03
C ALA A 61 4.95 -9.15 2.24
N ASP A 62 6.27 -9.14 2.44
CA ASP A 62 6.92 -9.76 3.59
C ASP A 62 6.53 -9.08 4.91
N GLN A 63 6.52 -7.75 4.95
CA GLN A 63 6.06 -6.97 6.11
C GLN A 63 4.61 -7.31 6.47
N GLN A 64 3.70 -7.29 5.49
CA GLN A 64 2.30 -7.62 5.71
C GLN A 64 2.12 -9.04 6.26
N ARG A 65 2.91 -10.00 5.78
CA ARG A 65 2.92 -11.36 6.33
C ARG A 65 3.43 -11.38 7.77
N MET A 66 4.54 -10.72 8.05
CA MET A 66 5.17 -10.72 9.38
C MET A 66 4.33 -10.00 10.43
N LEU A 67 3.59 -8.95 10.06
CA LEU A 67 2.62 -8.29 10.92
C LEU A 67 1.49 -9.26 11.32
N ARG A 68 0.91 -9.99 10.36
CA ARG A 68 -0.12 -11.01 10.64
C ARG A 68 0.40 -12.14 11.53
N GLU A 69 1.67 -12.51 11.37
CA GLU A 69 2.35 -13.51 12.19
C GLU A 69 2.88 -12.94 13.52
N GLN A 70 2.62 -11.66 13.82
CA GLN A 70 3.10 -10.95 15.01
C GLN A 70 4.62 -11.07 15.20
N LYS A 71 5.39 -11.10 14.11
CA LYS A 71 6.86 -11.19 14.11
C LYS A 71 7.55 -9.84 14.14
N ILE A 72 6.84 -8.81 13.69
CA ILE A 72 7.25 -7.41 13.70
C ILE A 72 6.04 -6.58 14.14
N THR A 73 6.30 -5.34 14.50
CA THR A 73 5.30 -4.34 14.87
C THR A 73 5.13 -3.31 13.75
N ASP A 74 4.07 -2.50 13.83
CA ASP A 74 3.90 -1.35 12.94
C ASP A 74 5.06 -0.33 13.10
N ASP A 75 5.64 -0.22 14.29
CA ASP A 75 6.80 0.65 14.55
C ASP A 75 8.04 0.19 13.78
N ASP A 76 8.25 -1.13 13.64
CA ASP A 76 9.35 -1.67 12.82
C ASP A 76 9.18 -1.29 11.34
N VAL A 77 7.94 -1.32 10.84
CA VAL A 77 7.62 -0.92 9.46
C VAL A 77 7.78 0.60 9.29
N ALA A 78 7.36 1.39 10.27
CA ALA A 78 7.52 2.84 10.26
C ALA A 78 9.01 3.25 10.29
N ALA A 79 9.83 2.57 11.10
CA ALA A 79 11.27 2.78 11.16
C ALA A 79 11.94 2.48 9.80
N PHE A 80 11.57 1.37 9.16
CA PHE A 80 12.04 1.05 7.81
C PHE A 80 11.64 2.12 6.79
N ARG A 81 10.38 2.58 6.79
CA ARG A 81 9.91 3.64 5.88
C ARG A 81 10.68 4.93 6.08
N LYS A 82 10.92 5.33 7.33
CA LYS A 82 11.73 6.51 7.65
C LYS A 82 13.15 6.41 7.08
N GLN A 83 13.79 5.24 7.19
CA GLN A 83 15.12 5.02 6.62
C GLN A 83 15.10 5.07 5.08
N ARG A 84 14.11 4.43 4.46
CA ARG A 84 13.89 4.48 3.00
C ARG A 84 13.71 5.92 2.52
N ASP A 85 12.82 6.68 3.14
CA ASP A 85 12.45 8.03 2.69
C ASP A 85 13.58 9.05 2.89
N ALA A 86 14.55 8.75 3.74
CA ALA A 86 15.77 9.55 3.89
C ALA A 86 16.79 9.34 2.75
N CYS A 87 16.64 8.29 1.93
CA CYS A 87 17.55 8.01 0.84
C CYS A 87 17.31 8.90 -0.39
N THR A 88 18.40 9.33 -1.02
CA THR A 88 18.41 10.11 -2.26
C THR A 88 19.25 9.48 -3.37
N THR A 89 19.80 8.28 -3.14
CA THR A 89 20.63 7.54 -4.10
C THR A 89 20.20 6.06 -4.16
N LEU A 90 20.55 5.39 -5.27
CA LEU A 90 20.31 3.95 -5.45
C LEU A 90 21.02 3.10 -4.40
N ASP A 91 22.31 3.35 -4.18
CA ASP A 91 23.12 2.58 -3.23
C ASP A 91 22.58 2.68 -1.80
N CYS A 92 22.03 3.84 -1.41
CA CYS A 92 21.36 4.00 -0.12
C CYS A 92 20.13 3.10 -0.01
N LEU A 93 19.26 3.11 -1.03
CA LEU A 93 18.05 2.28 -1.06
C LEU A 93 18.38 0.78 -1.07
N ASP A 94 19.36 0.37 -1.87
CA ASP A 94 19.85 -1.02 -1.89
C ASP A 94 20.40 -1.43 -0.51
N GLY A 95 21.12 -0.54 0.16
CA GLY A 95 21.60 -0.73 1.54
C GLY A 95 20.46 -0.94 2.53
N VAL A 96 19.46 -0.05 2.53
CA VAL A 96 18.27 -0.16 3.39
C VAL A 96 17.50 -1.46 3.13
N PHE A 97 17.31 -1.83 1.85
CA PHE A 97 16.61 -3.07 1.48
C PHE A 97 17.39 -4.31 1.90
N SER A 98 18.72 -4.27 1.78
CA SER A 98 19.60 -5.36 2.23
C SER A 98 19.54 -5.52 3.74
N ALA A 99 19.67 -4.43 4.50
CA ALA A 99 19.61 -4.43 5.95
C ALA A 99 18.29 -5.01 6.47
N TRP A 100 17.15 -4.60 5.88
CA TRP A 100 15.84 -5.16 6.22
C TRP A 100 15.78 -6.69 6.04
N LYS A 101 16.26 -7.20 4.90
CA LYS A 101 16.28 -8.65 4.62
C LYS A 101 17.14 -9.41 5.62
N GLN A 102 18.29 -8.86 6.00
CA GLN A 102 19.19 -9.49 6.99
C GLN A 102 18.56 -9.52 8.38
N ASN A 103 18.04 -8.39 8.85
CA ASN A 103 17.39 -8.29 10.16
C ASN A 103 16.22 -9.26 10.28
N THR A 104 15.39 -9.35 9.24
CA THR A 104 14.22 -10.24 9.24
C THR A 104 14.58 -11.71 9.01
N ALA A 105 15.71 -12.01 8.36
CA ALA A 105 16.24 -13.38 8.30
C ALA A 105 16.68 -13.87 9.70
N ASN A 106 17.33 -13.02 10.48
CA ASN A 106 17.73 -13.34 11.84
C ASN A 106 16.52 -13.61 12.76
N LEU A 107 15.44 -12.83 12.60
CA LEU A 107 14.16 -13.08 13.30
C LEU A 107 13.52 -14.43 12.91
N LYS A 108 13.73 -14.89 11.67
CA LYS A 108 13.26 -16.21 11.20
C LYS A 108 14.13 -17.36 11.75
N SER A 109 15.43 -17.17 11.92
CA SER A 109 16.36 -18.22 12.37
C SER A 109 16.37 -18.42 13.89
N GLY A 110 16.20 -17.36 14.68
CA GLY A 110 16.20 -17.44 16.15
C GLY A 110 14.98 -18.11 16.78
N ARG A 111 14.03 -18.57 15.96
CA ARG A 111 12.79 -19.26 16.38
C ARG A 111 12.80 -20.76 16.04
N ARG A 112 13.96 -21.33 15.70
CA ARG A 112 14.14 -22.79 15.56
C ARG A 112 14.65 -23.41 16.84
#